data_AF-A0A8T2RN71-F1
#
_entry.id   AF-A0A8T2RN71-F1
#
_cell.length_a   1.000
_cell.length_b   1.000
_cell.length_c   1.000
_cell.angle_alpha   90.00
_cell.angle_beta   90.00
_cell.angle_gamma   90.00
#
_symmetry.space_group_name_H-M   'P 1'
#
loop_
_entity.id
_entity.type
_entity.pdbx_description
1 polymer ?
#
loop_
_entity_poly.entity_id
_entity_poly.type
_entity_poly.pdbx_seq_one_letter_code
_entity_poly.pdbx_strand_id
1 'polypeptide(L)'
;MKQEYDANEKELQSKTEKKIKSIREDCELRRKQEVHEVEERKNTHINELMKKHEKAFTEIKCYYNDITQNNLDLIKTLKEDVTDMKKKEAANEKLMYDIAQENKRLTEPLTKALKEVEVLKKQLANYEKDKLSLQQARASLAEHSKLVKNLEFENGALQQRFDELKNERDDLHKQFEMGVFELQQKSNLKNLLIQRKVQVLEETLEKKDAQLGEVAALGNRDPNTVQIVKDNINHTIDSKNKEIRQLRYELGKMTKAYKDLSNAFKTKLVQYGVPLEEMGLPYYMS
;
A
#
# COMPACT_ATOMS: atom_id res chain seq x y z
N MET A 1 -164.40 -86.39 -21.29
CA MET A 1 -164.73 -84.95 -21.34
C MET A 1 -164.39 -84.18 -20.06
N LYS A 2 -165.15 -84.17 -18.93
CA LYS A 2 -164.74 -83.37 -17.73
C LYS A 2 -163.45 -83.88 -17.05
N GLN A 3 -163.24 -85.20 -17.02
CA GLN A 3 -162.01 -85.83 -16.50
C GLN A 3 -160.77 -85.62 -17.37
N GLU A 4 -160.92 -85.43 -18.69
CA GLU A 4 -159.77 -85.18 -19.59
C GLU A 4 -159.28 -83.74 -19.49
N TYR A 5 -160.19 -82.76 -19.31
CA TYR A 5 -159.79 -81.37 -19.07
C TYR A 5 -159.11 -81.19 -17.70
N ASP A 6 -159.63 -81.81 -16.63
CA ASP A 6 -158.99 -81.80 -15.31
C ASP A 6 -157.61 -82.48 -15.31
N ALA A 7 -157.45 -83.56 -16.09
CA ALA A 7 -156.16 -84.25 -16.24
C ALA A 7 -155.16 -83.38 -17.02
N ASN A 8 -155.61 -82.72 -18.09
CA ASN A 8 -154.77 -81.87 -18.93
C ASN A 8 -154.40 -80.55 -18.20
N GLU A 9 -155.30 -80.00 -17.38
CA GLU A 9 -155.02 -78.85 -16.52
C GLU A 9 -154.02 -79.20 -15.41
N LYS A 10 -154.18 -80.34 -14.73
CA LYS A 10 -153.18 -80.85 -13.76
C LYS A 10 -151.83 -81.14 -14.40
N GLU A 11 -151.80 -81.69 -15.61
CA GLU A 11 -150.56 -81.94 -16.34
C GLU A 11 -149.87 -80.63 -16.75
N LEU A 12 -150.64 -79.64 -17.23
CA LEU A 12 -150.13 -78.32 -17.56
C LEU A 12 -149.63 -77.58 -16.32
N GLN A 13 -150.34 -77.67 -15.19
CA GLN A 13 -149.95 -77.09 -13.91
C GLN A 13 -148.66 -77.73 -13.39
N SER A 14 -148.55 -79.07 -13.43
CA SER A 14 -147.32 -79.80 -13.08
C SER A 14 -146.14 -79.44 -13.99
N LYS A 15 -146.36 -79.30 -15.31
CA LYS A 15 -145.32 -78.83 -16.25
C LYS A 15 -144.89 -77.40 -15.94
N THR A 16 -145.83 -76.52 -15.59
CA THR A 16 -145.55 -75.12 -15.26
C THR A 16 -144.81 -75.00 -13.93
N GLU A 17 -145.19 -75.77 -12.91
CA GLU A 17 -144.48 -75.84 -11.63
C GLU A 17 -143.06 -76.39 -11.78
N LYS A 18 -142.87 -77.46 -12.57
CA LYS A 18 -141.54 -77.99 -12.88
C LYS A 18 -140.69 -76.97 -13.61
N LYS A 19 -141.27 -76.22 -14.55
CA LYS A 19 -140.57 -75.15 -15.29
C LYS A 19 -140.20 -73.98 -14.38
N ILE A 20 -141.10 -73.56 -13.47
CA ILE A 20 -140.81 -72.54 -12.44
C ILE A 20 -139.69 -73.02 -11.51
N LYS A 21 -139.73 -74.28 -11.06
CA LYS A 21 -138.71 -74.86 -10.19
C LYS A 21 -137.35 -74.93 -10.88
N SER A 22 -137.31 -75.41 -12.12
CA SER A 22 -136.08 -75.45 -12.93
C SER A 22 -135.51 -74.05 -13.17
N ILE A 23 -136.34 -73.05 -13.51
CA ILE A 23 -135.88 -71.66 -13.66
C ILE A 23 -135.34 -71.10 -12.34
N ARG A 24 -135.96 -71.42 -11.20
CA ARG A 24 -135.46 -71.02 -9.87
C ARG A 24 -134.11 -71.67 -9.56
N GLU A 25 -133.97 -72.97 -9.81
CA GLU A 25 -132.71 -73.70 -9.62
C GLU A 25 -131.59 -73.17 -10.51
N ASP A 26 -131.88 -72.88 -11.80
CA ASP A 26 -130.93 -72.27 -12.73
C ASP A 26 -130.53 -70.84 -12.32
N CYS A 27 -131.50 -70.03 -11.87
CA CYS A 27 -131.23 -68.69 -11.35
C CYS A 27 -130.39 -68.73 -10.06
N GLU A 28 -130.65 -69.69 -9.16
CA GLU A 28 -129.84 -69.89 -7.96
C GLU A 28 -128.44 -70.37 -8.29
N LEU A 29 -128.29 -71.30 -9.24
CA LEU A 29 -126.99 -71.79 -9.68
C LEU A 29 -126.18 -70.65 -10.30
N ARG A 30 -126.80 -69.84 -11.16
CA ARG A 30 -126.16 -68.66 -11.76
C ARG A 30 -125.75 -67.64 -10.71
N ARG A 31 -126.63 -67.33 -9.74
CA ARG A 31 -126.29 -66.45 -8.61
C ARG A 31 -125.10 -66.99 -7.80
N LYS A 32 -125.06 -68.30 -7.53
CA LYS A 32 -123.95 -68.94 -6.80
C LYS A 32 -122.65 -68.87 -7.59
N GLN A 33 -122.70 -69.11 -8.91
CA GLN A 33 -121.54 -68.99 -9.80
C GLN A 33 -121.03 -67.54 -9.84
N GLU A 34 -121.91 -66.56 -10.05
CA GLU A 34 -121.54 -65.14 -10.04
C GLU A 34 -120.94 -64.70 -8.70
N VAL A 35 -121.53 -65.14 -7.58
CA VAL A 35 -120.98 -64.86 -6.23
C VAL A 35 -119.59 -65.47 -6.08
N HIS A 36 -119.40 -66.74 -6.49
CA HIS A 36 -118.12 -67.41 -6.38
C HIS A 36 -117.06 -66.76 -7.28
N GLU A 37 -117.39 -66.39 -8.52
CA GLU A 37 -116.47 -65.66 -9.39
C GLU A 37 -116.07 -64.29 -8.82
N VAL A 38 -117.01 -63.58 -8.20
CA VAL A 38 -116.73 -62.30 -7.54
C VAL A 38 -115.85 -62.51 -6.32
N GLU A 39 -116.08 -63.55 -5.54
CA GLU A 39 -115.24 -63.93 -4.40
C GLU A 39 -113.82 -64.31 -4.84
N GLU A 40 -113.68 -65.15 -5.87
CA GLU A 40 -112.38 -65.54 -6.43
C GLU A 40 -111.60 -64.33 -6.97
N ARG A 41 -112.27 -63.41 -7.68
CA ARG A 41 -111.67 -62.14 -8.14
C ARG A 41 -111.23 -61.27 -6.97
N LYS A 42 -112.05 -61.14 -5.92
CA LYS A 42 -111.72 -60.36 -4.72
C LYS A 42 -110.56 -61.00 -3.94
N ASN A 43 -110.59 -62.31 -3.74
CA ASN A 43 -109.52 -63.05 -3.07
C ASN A 43 -108.19 -62.93 -3.83
N THR A 44 -108.23 -63.03 -5.16
CA THR A 44 -107.07 -62.80 -6.03
C THR A 44 -106.53 -61.38 -5.83
N HIS A 45 -107.42 -60.37 -5.86
CA HIS A 45 -107.01 -58.98 -5.66
C HIS A 45 -106.42 -58.72 -4.26
N ILE A 46 -107.00 -59.31 -3.21
CA ILE A 46 -106.47 -59.23 -1.84
C ILE A 46 -105.06 -59.82 -1.79
N ASN A 47 -104.84 -61.00 -2.38
CA ASN A 47 -103.54 -61.65 -2.42
C ASN A 47 -102.50 -60.82 -3.20
N GLU A 48 -102.88 -60.24 -4.34
CA GLU A 48 -102.02 -59.34 -5.09
C GLU A 48 -101.66 -58.08 -4.29
N LEU A 49 -102.63 -57.50 -3.60
CA LEU A 49 -102.44 -56.31 -2.78
C LEU A 49 -101.51 -56.61 -1.59
N MET A 50 -101.70 -57.75 -0.91
CA MET A 50 -100.79 -58.19 0.15
C MET A 50 -99.36 -58.37 -0.37
N LYS A 51 -99.18 -59.02 -1.52
CA LYS A 51 -97.86 -59.22 -2.13
C LYS A 51 -97.20 -57.88 -2.52
N LYS A 52 -97.98 -56.92 -3.03
CA LYS A 52 -97.48 -55.56 -3.32
C LYS A 52 -97.06 -54.83 -2.04
N HIS A 53 -97.85 -54.92 -0.96
CA HIS A 53 -97.50 -54.30 0.32
C HIS A 53 -96.27 -54.94 0.96
N GLU A 54 -96.16 -56.27 0.94
CA GLU A 54 -94.99 -56.99 1.43
C GLU A 54 -93.73 -56.59 0.67
N LYS A 55 -93.83 -56.45 -0.66
CA LYS A 55 -92.74 -55.97 -1.50
C LYS A 55 -92.34 -54.53 -1.15
N ALA A 56 -93.30 -53.61 -1.09
CA ALA A 56 -93.04 -52.20 -0.76
C ALA A 56 -92.44 -52.05 0.65
N PHE A 57 -92.91 -52.83 1.62
CA PHE A 57 -92.35 -52.82 2.98
C PHE A 57 -90.91 -53.35 3.01
N THR A 58 -90.62 -54.39 2.23
CA THR A 58 -89.27 -54.92 2.07
C THR A 58 -88.36 -53.89 1.41
N GLU A 59 -88.79 -53.23 0.33
CA GLU A 59 -88.03 -52.17 -0.35
C GLU A 59 -87.73 -50.99 0.59
N ILE A 60 -88.70 -50.52 1.38
CA ILE A 60 -88.51 -49.47 2.38
C ILE A 60 -87.50 -49.90 3.45
N LYS A 61 -87.63 -51.14 3.96
CA LYS A 61 -86.73 -51.68 4.97
C LYS A 61 -85.29 -51.78 4.44
N CYS A 62 -85.11 -52.26 3.21
CA CYS A 62 -83.82 -52.29 2.53
C CYS A 62 -83.24 -50.88 2.39
N TYR A 63 -84.00 -49.90 1.91
CA TYR A 63 -83.53 -48.52 1.74
C TYR A 63 -83.02 -47.90 3.05
N TYR A 64 -83.76 -48.04 4.15
CA TYR A 64 -83.31 -47.52 5.45
C TYR A 64 -82.15 -48.31 6.03
N ASN A 65 -82.09 -49.62 5.81
CA ASN A 65 -80.92 -50.41 6.19
C ASN A 65 -79.67 -49.97 5.41
N ASP A 66 -79.78 -49.71 4.11
CA ASP A 66 -78.66 -49.27 3.26
C ASP A 66 -78.17 -47.88 3.68
N ILE A 67 -79.07 -46.94 3.96
CA ILE A 67 -78.71 -45.63 4.53
C ILE A 67 -78.01 -45.80 5.88
N THR A 68 -78.54 -46.66 6.75
CA THR A 68 -77.95 -46.91 8.07
C THR A 68 -76.55 -47.48 7.91
N GLN A 69 -76.36 -48.44 7.01
CA GLN A 69 -75.07 -49.05 6.72
C GLN A 69 -74.07 -48.03 6.17
N ASN A 70 -74.46 -47.24 5.17
CA ASN A 70 -73.64 -46.17 4.60
C ASN A 70 -73.23 -45.13 5.65
N ASN A 71 -74.16 -44.73 6.53
CA ASN A 71 -73.86 -43.81 7.62
C ASN A 71 -72.89 -44.42 8.64
N LEU A 72 -73.05 -45.71 8.97
CA LEU A 72 -72.13 -46.41 9.86
C LEU A 72 -70.73 -46.52 9.26
N ASP A 73 -70.63 -46.82 7.96
CA ASP A 73 -69.36 -46.89 7.24
C ASP A 73 -68.68 -45.50 7.16
N LEU A 74 -69.45 -44.43 6.90
CA LEU A 74 -68.94 -43.06 6.94
C LEU A 74 -68.45 -42.67 8.34
N ILE A 75 -69.21 -42.98 9.39
CA ILE A 75 -68.80 -42.74 10.78
C ILE A 75 -67.51 -43.50 11.09
N LYS A 76 -67.36 -44.73 10.60
CA LYS A 76 -66.16 -45.53 10.78
C LYS A 76 -64.95 -44.88 10.10
N THR A 77 -65.07 -44.48 8.83
CA THR A 77 -63.99 -43.77 8.11
C THR A 77 -63.61 -42.47 8.80
N LEU A 78 -64.58 -41.64 9.19
CA LEU A 78 -64.29 -40.40 9.91
C LEU A 78 -63.59 -40.63 11.25
N LYS A 79 -63.94 -41.72 11.97
CA LYS A 79 -63.23 -42.09 13.20
C LYS A 79 -61.79 -42.52 12.91
N GLU A 80 -61.58 -43.32 11.87
CA GLU A 80 -60.23 -43.73 11.42
C GLU A 80 -59.39 -42.50 11.04
N ASP A 81 -59.92 -41.58 10.24
CA ASP A 81 -59.27 -40.33 9.85
C ASP A 81 -58.89 -39.47 11.07
N VAL A 82 -59.79 -39.32 12.04
CA VAL A 82 -59.51 -38.60 13.29
C VAL A 82 -58.37 -39.27 14.07
N THR A 83 -58.34 -40.60 14.15
CA THR A 83 -57.25 -41.30 14.83
C THR A 83 -55.91 -41.12 14.12
N ASP A 84 -55.90 -41.14 12.79
CA ASP A 84 -54.67 -40.96 12.01
C ASP A 84 -54.19 -39.51 12.01
N MET A 85 -55.10 -38.53 11.99
CA MET A 85 -54.76 -37.13 12.21
C MET A 85 -54.10 -36.92 13.58
N LYS A 86 -54.66 -37.50 14.66
CA LYS A 86 -54.05 -37.42 16.00
C LYS A 86 -52.67 -38.05 16.07
N LYS A 87 -52.45 -39.20 15.41
CA LYS A 87 -51.11 -39.81 15.32
C LYS A 87 -50.12 -38.90 14.58
N LYS A 88 -50.54 -38.29 13.46
CA LYS A 88 -49.72 -37.35 12.69
C LYS A 88 -49.38 -36.10 13.49
N GLU A 89 -50.34 -35.55 14.22
CA GLU A 89 -50.15 -34.39 15.09
C GLU A 89 -49.11 -34.67 16.17
N ALA A 90 -49.22 -35.79 16.89
CA ALA A 90 -48.25 -36.19 17.90
C ALA A 90 -46.85 -36.43 17.31
N ALA A 91 -46.76 -37.04 16.12
CA ALA A 91 -45.49 -37.23 15.43
C ALA A 91 -44.86 -35.91 15.00
N ASN A 92 -45.66 -34.96 14.51
CA ASN A 92 -45.21 -33.63 14.11
C ASN A 92 -44.76 -32.80 15.32
N GLU A 93 -45.46 -32.88 16.45
CA GLU A 93 -45.08 -32.21 17.68
C GLU A 93 -43.72 -32.70 18.18
N LYS A 94 -43.51 -34.03 18.17
CA LYS A 94 -42.21 -34.62 18.49
C LYS A 94 -41.11 -34.16 17.53
N LEU A 95 -41.38 -34.15 16.22
CA LEU A 95 -40.41 -33.68 15.23
C LEU A 95 -40.07 -32.19 15.43
N MET A 96 -41.07 -31.35 15.71
CA MET A 96 -40.84 -29.93 16.02
C MET A 96 -40.00 -29.76 17.28
N TYR A 97 -40.23 -30.57 18.31
CA TYR A 97 -39.42 -30.56 19.52
C TYR A 97 -37.96 -30.94 19.24
N ASP A 98 -37.73 -32.01 18.48
CA ASP A 98 -36.39 -32.48 18.10
C ASP A 98 -35.65 -31.41 17.26
N ILE A 99 -36.33 -30.78 16.29
CA ILE A 99 -35.78 -29.68 15.50
C ILE A 99 -35.45 -28.46 16.38
N ALA A 100 -36.32 -28.11 17.32
CA ALA A 100 -36.08 -26.99 18.23
C ALA A 100 -34.88 -27.24 19.15
N GLN A 101 -34.73 -28.46 19.66
CA GLN A 101 -33.55 -28.86 20.44
C GLN A 101 -32.28 -28.79 19.60
N GLU A 102 -32.30 -29.31 18.37
CA GLU A 102 -31.13 -29.31 17.50
C GLU A 102 -30.73 -27.88 17.10
N ASN A 103 -31.69 -27.02 16.76
CA ASN A 103 -31.44 -25.60 16.52
C ASN A 103 -30.79 -24.93 17.74
N LYS A 104 -31.29 -25.22 18.95
CA LYS A 104 -30.71 -24.69 20.18
C LYS A 104 -29.28 -25.17 20.39
N ARG A 105 -29.01 -26.46 20.11
CA ARG A 105 -27.68 -27.06 20.21
C ARG A 105 -26.68 -26.45 19.21
N LEU A 106 -27.12 -26.15 17.99
CA LEU A 106 -26.26 -25.61 16.93
C LEU A 106 -26.04 -24.08 17.03
N THR A 107 -26.93 -23.35 17.69
CA THR A 107 -26.85 -21.88 17.79
C THR A 107 -25.57 -21.41 18.51
N GLU A 108 -25.19 -22.06 19.61
CA GLU A 108 -24.00 -21.65 20.38
C GLU A 108 -22.68 -21.93 19.62
N PRO A 109 -22.43 -23.13 19.06
CA PRO A 109 -21.27 -23.38 18.20
C PRO A 109 -21.19 -22.43 17.00
N LEU A 110 -22.31 -22.17 16.33
CA LEU A 110 -22.36 -21.24 15.21
C LEU A 110 -21.96 -19.83 15.65
N THR A 111 -22.49 -19.35 16.79
CA THR A 111 -22.13 -18.04 17.34
C THR A 111 -20.65 -17.96 17.71
N LYS A 112 -20.07 -19.03 18.27
CA LYS A 112 -18.64 -19.10 18.59
C LYS A 112 -17.78 -19.05 17.32
N ALA A 113 -18.11 -19.84 16.31
CA ALA A 113 -17.40 -19.85 15.02
C ALA A 113 -17.47 -18.49 14.32
N LEU A 114 -18.63 -17.81 14.34
CA LEU A 114 -18.77 -16.47 13.77
C LEU A 114 -17.89 -15.44 14.49
N LYS A 115 -17.84 -15.49 15.83
CA LYS A 115 -16.95 -14.61 16.62
C LYS A 115 -15.48 -14.88 16.33
N GLU A 116 -15.09 -16.15 16.21
CA GLU A 116 -13.72 -16.54 15.88
C GLU A 116 -13.31 -16.03 14.50
N VAL A 117 -14.19 -16.15 13.49
CA VAL A 117 -13.97 -15.59 12.16
C VAL A 117 -13.78 -14.06 12.22
N GLU A 118 -14.57 -13.36 13.03
CA GLU A 118 -14.41 -11.91 13.20
C GLU A 118 -13.06 -11.53 13.82
N VAL A 119 -12.63 -12.28 14.85
CA VAL A 119 -11.32 -12.07 15.50
C VAL A 119 -10.18 -12.35 14.52
N LEU A 120 -10.23 -13.47 13.79
CA LEU A 120 -9.22 -13.84 12.81
C LEU A 120 -9.14 -12.81 11.67
N LYS A 121 -10.27 -12.27 11.20
CA LYS A 121 -10.28 -11.18 10.21
C LYS A 121 -9.58 -9.93 10.73
N LYS A 122 -9.82 -9.53 11.99
CA LYS A 122 -9.13 -8.39 12.61
C LYS A 122 -7.63 -8.65 12.76
N GLN A 123 -7.24 -9.85 13.16
CA GLN A 123 -5.83 -10.25 13.26
C GLN A 123 -5.13 -10.24 11.91
N LEU A 124 -5.80 -10.72 10.86
CA LEU A 124 -5.26 -10.72 9.49
C LEU A 124 -5.04 -9.29 8.98
N ALA A 125 -6.00 -8.39 9.19
CA ALA A 125 -5.86 -6.98 8.80
C ALA A 125 -4.70 -6.28 9.53
N ASN A 126 -4.53 -6.57 10.84
CA ASN A 126 -3.38 -6.07 11.61
C ASN A 126 -2.06 -6.64 11.07
N TYR A 127 -2.01 -7.95 10.78
CA TYR A 127 -0.83 -8.59 10.23
C TYR A 127 -0.43 -8.00 8.87
N GLU A 128 -1.38 -7.71 7.99
CA GLU A 128 -1.12 -7.03 6.71
C GLU A 128 -0.53 -5.63 6.90
N LYS A 129 -1.07 -4.86 7.86
CA LYS A 129 -0.54 -3.54 8.21
C LYS A 129 0.89 -3.63 8.77
N ASP A 130 1.14 -4.59 9.66
CA ASP A 130 2.46 -4.79 10.27
C ASP A 130 3.49 -5.25 9.22
N LYS A 131 3.08 -6.11 8.29
CA LYS A 131 3.91 -6.55 7.16
C LYS A 131 4.32 -5.37 6.28
N LEU A 132 3.39 -4.47 5.96
CA LEU A 132 3.68 -3.27 5.17
C LEU A 132 4.61 -2.31 5.92
N SER A 133 4.35 -2.08 7.21
CA SER A 133 5.20 -1.25 8.08
C SER A 133 6.63 -1.83 8.19
N LEU A 134 6.77 -3.15 8.33
CA LEU A 134 8.05 -3.83 8.36
C LEU A 134 8.81 -3.69 7.03
N GLN A 135 8.11 -3.78 5.90
CA GLN A 135 8.72 -3.58 4.59
C GLN A 135 9.25 -2.16 4.42
N GLN A 136 8.49 -1.15 4.84
CA GLN A 136 8.92 0.25 4.84
C GLN A 136 10.13 0.47 5.76
N ALA A 137 10.08 -0.05 6.99
CA ALA A 137 11.19 0.05 7.94
C ALA A 137 12.47 -0.61 7.41
N ARG A 138 12.35 -1.77 6.73
CA ARG A 138 13.49 -2.43 6.07
C ARG A 138 14.08 -1.59 4.93
N ALA A 139 13.22 -0.95 4.12
CA ALA A 139 13.68 -0.07 3.04
C ALA A 139 14.44 1.14 3.60
N SER A 140 13.88 1.81 4.61
CA SER A 140 14.54 2.93 5.30
C SER A 140 15.85 2.51 5.95
N LEU A 141 15.90 1.33 6.60
CA LEU A 141 17.13 0.81 7.19
C LEU A 141 18.22 0.56 6.14
N ALA A 142 17.86 0.03 4.97
CA ALA A 142 18.80 -0.20 3.87
C ALA A 142 19.35 1.12 3.33
N GLU A 143 18.50 2.14 3.17
CA GLU A 143 18.90 3.48 2.74
C GLU A 143 19.84 4.15 3.76
N HIS A 144 19.46 4.16 5.04
CA HIS A 144 20.32 4.71 6.10
C HIS A 144 21.64 3.95 6.24
N SER A 145 21.64 2.63 6.08
CA SER A 145 22.87 1.83 6.10
C SER A 145 23.81 2.21 4.95
N LYS A 146 23.26 2.51 3.76
CA LYS A 146 24.05 3.02 2.62
C LYS A 146 24.60 4.41 2.91
N LEU A 147 23.78 5.30 3.49
CA LEU A 147 24.21 6.66 3.85
C LEU A 147 25.35 6.63 4.87
N VAL A 148 25.25 5.80 5.91
CA VAL A 148 26.31 5.63 6.92
C VAL A 148 27.62 5.18 6.27
N LYS A 149 27.58 4.15 5.41
CA LYS A 149 28.78 3.68 4.71
C LYS A 149 29.41 4.76 3.82
N ASN A 150 28.59 5.55 3.14
CA ASN A 150 29.07 6.66 2.31
C ASN A 150 29.74 7.74 3.17
N LEU A 151 29.11 8.13 4.28
CA LEU A 151 29.66 9.13 5.21
C LEU A 151 30.94 8.64 5.89
N GLU A 152 31.03 7.37 6.25
CA GLU A 152 32.25 6.76 6.78
C GLU A 152 33.40 6.83 5.76
N PHE A 153 33.11 6.53 4.49
CA PHE A 153 34.09 6.65 3.41
C PHE A 153 34.54 8.09 3.17
N GLU A 154 33.60 9.04 3.08
CA GLU A 154 33.90 10.46 2.93
C GLU A 154 34.72 10.99 4.10
N ASN A 155 34.34 10.65 5.33
CA ASN A 155 35.08 11.04 6.53
C ASN A 155 36.49 10.47 6.54
N GLY A 156 36.69 9.20 6.14
CA GLY A 156 38.01 8.61 5.99
C GLY A 156 38.89 9.35 4.97
N ALA A 157 38.31 9.70 3.81
CA ALA A 157 39.02 10.45 2.78
C ALA A 157 39.36 11.89 3.22
N LEU A 158 38.44 12.55 3.92
CA LEU A 158 38.67 13.88 4.52
C LEU A 158 39.76 13.84 5.59
N GLN A 159 39.76 12.83 6.44
CA GLN A 159 40.77 12.65 7.48
C GLN A 159 42.16 12.47 6.88
N GLN A 160 42.29 11.64 5.84
CA GLN A 160 43.57 11.47 5.13
C GLN A 160 44.07 12.80 4.54
N ARG A 161 43.21 13.54 3.84
CA ARG A 161 43.58 14.86 3.28
C ARG A 161 43.97 15.86 4.37
N PHE A 162 43.30 15.82 5.51
CA PHE A 162 43.62 16.68 6.64
C PHE A 162 45.02 16.37 7.19
N ASP A 163 45.36 15.09 7.34
CA ASP A 163 46.67 14.66 7.83
C ASP A 163 47.79 15.04 6.83
N GLU A 164 47.54 14.90 5.52
CA GLU A 164 48.46 15.38 4.46
C GLU A 164 48.69 16.89 4.56
N LEU A 165 47.63 17.70 4.60
CA LEU A 165 47.73 19.16 4.73
C LEU A 165 48.41 19.59 6.04
N LYS A 166 48.18 18.86 7.12
CA LYS A 166 48.83 19.12 8.40
C LYS A 166 50.34 18.88 8.30
N ASN A 167 50.76 17.80 7.66
CA ASN A 167 52.18 17.51 7.43
C ASN A 167 52.82 18.58 6.52
N GLU A 168 52.16 18.95 5.43
CA GLU A 168 52.65 20.02 4.55
C GLU A 168 52.83 21.34 5.29
N ARG A 169 51.83 21.73 6.11
CA ARG A 169 51.91 22.92 6.96
C ARG A 169 53.11 22.85 7.92
N ASP A 170 53.27 21.71 8.60
CA ASP A 170 54.35 21.54 9.58
C ASP A 170 55.73 21.58 8.92
N ASP A 171 55.86 21.03 7.71
CA ASP A 171 57.11 21.07 6.94
C ASP A 171 57.41 22.46 6.38
N LEU A 172 56.39 23.17 5.86
CA LEU A 172 56.51 24.58 5.47
C LEU A 172 56.94 25.45 6.66
N HIS A 173 56.39 25.20 7.84
CA HIS A 173 56.74 25.94 9.05
C HIS A 173 58.21 25.71 9.44
N LYS A 174 58.68 24.45 9.44
CA LYS A 174 60.10 24.12 9.67
C LYS A 174 61.02 24.78 8.65
N GLN A 175 60.67 24.73 7.36
CA GLN A 175 61.45 25.36 6.30
C GLN A 175 61.54 26.88 6.49
N PHE A 176 60.43 27.50 6.89
CA PHE A 176 60.40 28.92 7.21
C PHE A 176 61.32 29.25 8.40
N GLU A 177 61.23 28.51 9.51
CA GLU A 177 62.10 28.70 10.67
C GLU A 177 63.59 28.54 10.31
N MET A 178 63.93 27.51 9.52
CA MET A 178 65.29 27.31 9.01
C MET A 178 65.75 28.50 8.16
N GLY A 179 64.92 28.97 7.23
CA GLY A 179 65.23 30.11 6.38
C GLY A 179 65.44 31.40 7.17
N VAL A 180 64.64 31.65 8.20
CA VAL A 180 64.81 32.79 9.12
C VAL A 180 66.13 32.68 9.87
N PHE A 181 66.46 31.50 10.41
CA PHE A 181 67.72 31.29 11.14
C PHE A 181 68.94 31.48 10.24
N GLU A 182 68.94 30.92 9.03
CA GLU A 182 70.03 31.11 8.06
C GLU A 182 70.20 32.58 7.66
N LEU A 183 69.10 33.29 7.41
CA LEU A 183 69.13 34.70 7.05
C LEU A 183 69.67 35.56 8.21
N GLN A 184 69.25 35.26 9.44
CA GLN A 184 69.76 35.91 10.63
C GLN A 184 71.26 35.63 10.82
N GLN A 185 71.72 34.38 10.64
CA GLN A 185 73.13 34.02 10.71
C GLN A 185 73.96 34.76 9.65
N LYS A 186 73.51 34.77 8.39
CA LYS A 186 74.18 35.49 7.29
C LYS A 186 74.24 37.00 7.55
N SER A 187 73.15 37.59 8.03
CA SER A 187 73.10 39.02 8.39
C SER A 187 74.06 39.34 9.53
N ASN A 188 74.07 38.53 10.60
CA ASN A 188 74.97 38.69 11.74
C ASN A 188 76.45 38.59 11.34
N LEU A 189 76.80 37.61 10.50
CA LEU A 189 78.16 37.47 9.97
C LEU A 189 78.57 38.68 9.12
N LYS A 190 77.66 39.17 8.25
CA LYS A 190 77.91 40.37 7.44
C LYS A 190 78.09 41.61 8.31
N ASN A 191 77.25 41.78 9.33
CA ASN A 191 77.35 42.89 10.29
C ASN A 191 78.67 42.84 11.04
N LEU A 192 79.09 41.66 11.52
CA LEU A 192 80.36 41.47 12.21
C LEU A 192 81.56 41.80 11.30
N LEU A 193 81.52 41.39 10.03
CA LEU A 193 82.57 41.68 9.06
C LEU A 193 82.65 43.19 8.74
N ILE A 194 81.51 43.87 8.63
CA ILE A 194 81.45 45.33 8.45
C ILE A 194 82.01 46.03 9.69
N GLN A 195 81.61 45.63 10.90
CA GLN A 195 82.15 46.17 12.16
C GLN A 195 83.68 46.02 12.21
N ARG A 196 84.20 44.83 11.90
CA ARG A 196 85.65 44.61 11.89
C ARG A 196 86.37 45.43 10.83
N LYS A 197 85.76 45.62 9.66
CA LYS A 197 86.31 46.48 8.60
C LYS A 197 86.31 47.95 9.03
N VAL A 198 85.25 48.42 9.68
CA VAL A 198 85.18 49.77 10.26
C VAL A 198 86.29 49.94 11.29
N GLN A 199 86.43 49.01 12.24
CA GLN A 199 87.48 49.05 13.25
C GLN A 199 88.89 49.12 12.63
N VAL A 200 89.20 48.29 11.63
CA VAL A 200 90.50 48.32 10.95
C VAL A 200 90.73 49.65 10.22
N LEU A 201 89.69 50.22 9.61
CA LEU A 201 89.77 51.53 8.97
C LEU A 201 89.97 52.65 9.99
N GLU A 202 89.31 52.59 11.15
CA GLU A 202 89.51 53.52 12.28
C GLU A 202 90.93 53.42 12.80
N GLU A 203 91.46 52.22 13.07
CA GLU A 203 92.86 52.03 13.51
C GLU A 203 93.86 52.54 12.46
N THR A 204 93.56 52.37 11.17
CA THR A 204 94.41 52.88 10.08
C THR A 204 94.35 54.39 10.00
N LEU A 205 93.16 54.98 10.21
CA LEU A 205 92.96 56.41 10.25
C LEU A 205 93.73 57.03 11.43
N GLU A 206 93.59 56.47 12.63
CA GLU A 206 94.34 56.90 13.82
C GLU A 206 95.85 56.85 13.59
N LYS A 207 96.38 55.78 12.98
CA LYS A 207 97.80 55.68 12.61
C LYS A 207 98.22 56.75 11.61
N LYS A 208 97.37 57.06 10.62
CA LYS A 208 97.66 58.08 9.61
C LYS A 208 97.59 59.48 10.19
N ASP A 209 96.64 59.75 11.06
CA ASP A 209 96.52 61.02 11.78
C ASP A 209 97.71 61.24 12.73
N ALA A 210 98.16 60.20 13.43
CA ALA A 210 99.38 60.26 14.24
C ALA A 210 100.63 60.56 13.37
N GLN A 211 100.81 59.86 12.25
CA GLN A 211 101.89 60.13 11.29
C GLN A 211 101.85 61.55 10.73
N LEU A 212 100.66 62.05 10.37
CA LEU A 212 100.49 63.42 9.88
C LEU A 212 100.79 64.45 10.98
N GLY A 213 100.41 64.17 12.23
CA GLY A 213 100.74 65.00 13.39
C GLY A 213 102.24 65.11 13.62
N GLU A 214 102.98 64.00 13.53
CA GLU A 214 104.44 63.98 13.63
C GLU A 214 105.12 64.76 12.50
N VAL A 215 104.69 64.57 11.25
CA VAL A 215 105.23 65.30 10.10
C VAL A 215 104.95 66.80 10.20
N ALA A 216 103.77 67.18 10.69
CA ALA A 216 103.42 68.58 10.94
C ALA A 216 104.32 69.19 12.03
N ALA A 217 104.63 68.45 13.10
CA ALA A 217 105.52 68.88 14.18
C ALA A 217 107.00 69.01 13.73
N LEU A 218 107.49 68.11 12.89
CA LEU A 218 108.86 68.15 12.36
C LEU A 218 109.05 69.17 11.23
N GLY A 219 107.97 69.56 10.55
CA GLY A 219 108.03 70.34 9.32
C GLY A 219 108.44 71.80 9.49
N ASN A 220 108.30 72.41 10.68
CA ASN A 220 108.58 73.84 10.91
C ASN A 220 108.01 74.77 9.82
N ARG A 221 106.87 74.39 9.21
CA ARG A 221 106.17 75.15 8.18
C ARG A 221 105.06 75.96 8.85
N ASP A 222 104.82 77.17 8.32
CA ASP A 222 103.74 78.05 8.79
C ASP A 222 102.38 77.30 8.80
N PRO A 223 101.72 77.15 9.97
CA PRO A 223 100.46 76.44 10.12
C PRO A 223 99.36 76.92 9.16
N ASN A 224 99.37 78.22 8.84
CA ASN A 224 98.39 78.83 7.96
C ASN A 224 98.55 78.35 6.51
N THR A 225 99.79 78.24 6.04
CA THR A 225 100.12 77.76 4.70
C THR A 225 99.78 76.26 4.53
N VAL A 226 100.01 75.44 5.56
CA VAL A 226 99.66 74.02 5.56
C VAL A 226 98.14 73.81 5.54
N GLN A 227 97.39 74.62 6.30
CA GLN A 227 95.93 74.56 6.34
C GLN A 227 95.31 74.95 4.98
N ILE A 228 95.79 76.02 4.33
CA ILE A 228 95.33 76.44 3.00
C ILE A 228 95.55 75.32 1.96
N VAL A 229 96.71 74.67 1.97
CA VAL A 229 97.00 73.55 1.05
C VAL A 229 96.09 72.36 1.34
N LYS A 230 95.85 72.03 2.61
CA LYS A 230 94.93 70.95 3.02
C LYS A 230 93.50 71.23 2.55
N ASP A 231 93.00 72.45 2.74
CA ASP A 231 91.65 72.84 2.33
C ASP A 231 91.49 72.83 0.81
N ASN A 232 92.49 73.29 0.05
CA ASN A 232 92.51 73.20 -1.41
C ASN A 232 92.52 71.75 -1.93
N ILE A 233 93.30 70.87 -1.28
CA ILE A 233 93.34 69.44 -1.61
C ILE A 233 91.98 68.79 -1.28
N ASN A 234 91.40 69.06 -0.11
CA ASN A 234 90.08 68.55 0.27
C ASN A 234 89.00 69.01 -0.71
N HIS A 235 89.00 70.29 -1.09
CA HIS A 235 88.05 70.81 -2.07
C HIS A 235 88.19 70.15 -3.44
N THR A 236 89.43 69.89 -3.87
CA THR A 236 89.72 69.18 -5.12
C THR A 236 89.25 67.73 -5.06
N ILE A 237 89.50 67.03 -3.95
CA ILE A 237 89.05 65.66 -3.70
C ILE A 237 87.52 65.59 -3.70
N ASP A 238 86.83 66.52 -3.03
CA ASP A 238 85.38 66.57 -2.99
C ASP A 238 84.75 66.82 -4.36
N SER A 239 85.33 67.76 -5.12
CA SER A 239 84.93 68.05 -6.50
C SER A 239 85.07 66.80 -7.38
N LYS A 240 86.24 66.13 -7.32
CA LYS A 240 86.49 64.89 -8.07
C LYS A 240 85.56 63.74 -7.63
N ASN A 241 85.29 63.59 -6.33
CA ASN A 241 84.34 62.60 -5.82
C ASN A 241 82.90 62.88 -6.26
N LYS A 242 82.52 64.16 -6.40
CA LYS A 242 81.22 64.55 -6.96
C LYS A 242 81.14 64.22 -8.45
N GLU A 243 82.19 64.51 -9.21
CA GLU A 243 82.32 64.14 -10.64
C GLU A 243 82.22 62.62 -10.84
N ILE A 244 82.91 61.82 -10.02
CA ILE A 244 82.82 60.35 -10.05
C ILE A 244 81.39 59.87 -9.78
N ARG A 245 80.70 60.46 -8.79
CA ARG A 245 79.29 60.12 -8.50
C ARG A 245 78.37 60.44 -9.67
N GLN A 246 78.57 61.60 -10.31
CA GLN A 246 77.80 62.02 -11.48
C GLN A 246 78.00 61.08 -12.67
N LEU A 247 79.26 60.77 -13.01
CA LEU A 247 79.58 59.85 -14.10
C LEU A 247 79.00 58.45 -13.87
N ARG A 248 79.06 57.93 -12.62
CA ARG A 248 78.43 56.65 -12.27
C ARG A 248 76.91 56.69 -12.45
N TYR A 249 76.28 57.79 -12.08
CA TYR A 249 74.84 57.97 -12.28
C TYR A 249 74.47 57.99 -13.77
N GLU A 250 75.22 58.74 -14.58
CA GLU A 250 75.00 58.81 -16.04
C GLU A 250 75.22 57.46 -16.72
N LEU A 251 76.26 56.73 -16.33
CA LEU A 251 76.51 55.37 -16.81
C LEU A 251 75.33 54.44 -16.48
N GLY A 252 74.81 54.52 -15.25
CA GLY A 252 73.64 53.74 -14.82
C GLY A 252 72.40 54.08 -15.64
N LYS A 253 72.15 55.37 -15.87
CA LYS A 253 71.04 55.86 -16.70
C LYS A 253 71.16 55.36 -18.14
N MET A 254 72.34 55.44 -18.75
CA MET A 254 72.58 55.00 -20.12
C MET A 254 72.44 53.47 -20.25
N THR A 255 72.96 52.72 -19.28
CA THR A 255 72.82 51.25 -19.25
C THR A 255 71.35 50.84 -19.16
N LYS A 256 70.55 51.55 -18.36
CA LYS A 256 69.10 51.31 -18.26
C LYS A 256 68.40 51.62 -19.58
N ALA A 257 68.64 52.80 -20.16
CA ALA A 257 68.05 53.21 -21.43
C ALA A 257 68.39 52.22 -22.56
N TYR A 258 69.62 51.71 -22.57
CA TYR A 258 70.06 50.67 -23.51
C TYR A 258 69.32 49.34 -23.30
N LYS A 259 69.16 48.87 -22.05
CA LYS A 259 68.40 47.65 -21.76
C LYS A 259 66.92 47.79 -22.13
N ASP A 260 66.31 48.92 -21.80
CA ASP A 260 64.91 49.19 -22.13
C ASP A 260 64.69 49.24 -23.65
N LEU A 261 65.61 49.89 -24.38
CA LEU A 261 65.59 49.94 -25.84
C LEU A 261 65.81 48.55 -26.47
N SER A 262 66.77 47.78 -25.96
CA SER A 262 67.02 46.40 -26.41
C SER A 262 65.77 45.52 -26.22
N ASN A 263 65.12 45.61 -25.06
CA ASN A 263 63.89 44.87 -24.78
C ASN A 263 62.72 45.33 -25.67
N ALA A 264 62.58 46.64 -25.92
CA ALA A 264 61.57 47.15 -26.84
C ALA A 264 61.79 46.66 -28.28
N PHE A 265 63.05 46.66 -28.75
CA PHE A 265 63.41 46.08 -30.05
C PHE A 265 63.10 44.58 -30.12
N LYS A 266 63.49 43.81 -29.10
CA LYS A 266 63.19 42.37 -29.01
C LYS A 266 61.68 42.12 -29.10
N THR A 267 60.89 42.88 -28.34
CA THR A 267 59.42 42.77 -28.34
C THR A 267 58.84 43.09 -29.72
N LYS A 268 59.39 44.11 -30.41
CA LYS A 268 58.92 44.49 -31.74
C LYS A 268 59.28 43.47 -32.82
N LEU A 269 60.47 42.88 -32.76
CA LEU A 269 60.90 41.82 -33.69
C LEU A 269 60.02 40.57 -33.58
N VAL A 270 59.70 40.16 -32.34
CA VAL A 270 58.75 39.07 -32.08
C VAL A 270 57.36 39.39 -32.64
N GLN A 271 56.87 40.63 -32.50
CA GLN A 271 55.58 41.04 -33.09
C GLN A 271 55.54 40.94 -34.63
N TYR A 272 56.68 41.10 -35.30
CA TYR A 272 56.78 40.94 -36.76
C TYR A 272 57.14 39.52 -37.21
N GLY A 273 57.16 38.55 -36.29
CA GLY A 273 57.43 37.15 -36.61
C GLY A 273 58.89 36.85 -36.94
N VAL A 274 59.83 37.69 -36.52
CA VAL A 274 61.27 37.50 -36.73
C VAL A 274 61.89 36.90 -35.45
N PRO A 275 62.33 35.63 -35.46
CA PRO A 275 63.00 34.99 -34.32
C PRO A 275 64.37 35.63 -34.08
N LEU A 276 64.70 35.95 -32.83
CA LEU A 276 65.95 36.62 -32.50
C LEU A 276 67.19 35.74 -32.75
N GLU A 277 67.02 34.41 -32.72
CA GLU A 277 68.09 33.44 -33.00
C GLU A 277 68.63 33.50 -34.45
N GLU A 278 67.86 34.03 -35.40
CA GLU A 278 68.23 34.06 -36.84
C GLU A 278 69.05 35.29 -37.25
N MET A 279 69.19 36.31 -36.37
CA MET A 279 69.85 37.58 -36.71
C MET A 279 71.38 37.61 -36.46
N GLY A 280 71.98 36.54 -35.96
CA GLY A 280 73.44 36.43 -35.82
C GLY A 280 74.12 37.52 -34.98
N LEU A 281 73.41 38.12 -34.01
CA LEU A 281 73.95 39.21 -33.20
C LEU A 281 74.93 38.68 -32.14
N PRO A 282 76.13 39.29 -31.99
CA PRO A 282 77.13 38.84 -31.04
C PRO A 282 76.67 39.01 -29.59
N TYR A 283 77.05 38.04 -28.76
CA TYR A 283 76.66 37.77 -27.37
C TYR A 283 77.00 38.86 -26.31
N TYR A 284 77.22 40.11 -26.69
CA TYR A 284 77.66 41.17 -25.76
C TYR A 284 76.53 41.96 -25.09
N MET A 285 75.26 41.52 -25.20
CA MET A 285 74.13 42.16 -24.50
C MET A 285 73.34 41.18 -23.63
N SER A 286 74.08 40.43 -22.81
CA SER A 286 73.57 39.78 -21.59
C SER A 286 73.92 40.65 -20.38
#